data_AF-A0A0Q8D0Y9-F1
#
_entry.id   AF-A0A0Q8D0Y9-F1
#
_cell.length_a   1.000
_cell.length_b   1.000
_cell.length_c   1.000
_cell.angle_alpha   90.00
_cell.angle_beta   90.00
_cell.angle_gamma   90.00
#
_symmetry.space_group_name_H-M   'P 1'
#
loop_
_entity.id
_entity.type
_entity.pdbx_description
1 polymer ?
#
loop_
_entity_poly.entity_id
_entity_poly.type
_entity_poly.pdbx_seq_one_letter_code
_entity_poly.pdbx_strand_id
1 'polypeptide(L)'
;MIKFFRNMFGSKTSGADASAPAAGPVLNESQPAVQWLEKDDPKNPFTVNGYDCLAFVRSMLSTTQDPAVATSFSTLRASLGQEHIGLVPSGAVALECRLEYPFDGETTDGVLFHASRMEEKWDIYLYADRIYFCRSWTGALTFLAHFTTTSSALVIHQILATSSGPGMDYRYVVRQVDYLVRSHILKQAHPHPLPAGLERDPASVGLYSFSQYGWLCCFGTFDDTLRRDIRKPQADD
;
A
#
# COMPACT_ATOMS: atom_id res chain seq x y z
N MET A 1 2.61 30.94 -23.80
CA MET A 1 1.18 30.56 -23.81
C MET A 1 1.07 29.17 -23.21
N ILE A 2 1.05 29.07 -21.87
CA ILE A 2 0.91 27.82 -21.09
C ILE A 2 0.15 28.21 -19.82
N LYS A 3 -1.03 27.63 -19.59
CA LYS A 3 -1.88 27.79 -18.39
C LYS A 3 -2.70 26.50 -18.20
N PHE A 4 -2.39 25.70 -17.20
CA PHE A 4 -3.20 24.61 -16.60
C PHE A 4 -2.43 24.23 -15.33
N PHE A 5 -2.92 24.26 -14.09
CA PHE A 5 -4.24 24.11 -13.49
C PHE A 5 -4.45 25.13 -12.36
N ARG A 6 -5.63 25.74 -12.30
CA ARG A 6 -6.17 26.41 -11.10
C ARG A 6 -7.69 26.20 -11.09
N ASN A 7 -8.17 25.66 -9.97
CA ASN A 7 -9.57 25.57 -9.50
C ASN A 7 -10.47 24.48 -10.11
N MET A 8 -10.75 23.46 -9.29
CA MET A 8 -12.10 22.97 -9.08
C MET A 8 -12.25 22.60 -7.60
N PHE A 9 -13.40 22.95 -7.00
CA PHE A 9 -13.75 23.00 -5.56
C PHE A 9 -13.15 24.20 -4.78
N GLY A 10 -13.90 25.10 -4.13
CA GLY A 10 -15.33 25.24 -3.88
C GLY A 10 -15.58 26.56 -3.12
N SER A 11 -16.82 27.05 -3.12
CA SER A 11 -17.25 28.21 -2.32
C SER A 11 -17.20 27.90 -0.82
N LYS A 12 -16.96 28.94 -0.02
CA LYS A 12 -16.83 28.95 1.45
C LYS A 12 -17.89 28.13 2.20
N THR A 13 -17.41 27.24 3.07
CA THR A 13 -17.95 26.98 4.43
C THR A 13 -16.79 26.56 5.34
N SER A 14 -16.82 27.06 6.56
CA SER A 14 -15.79 27.08 7.59
C SER A 14 -15.67 25.78 8.41
N GLY A 15 -14.45 25.44 8.83
CA GLY A 15 -14.18 24.75 10.11
C GLY A 15 -13.53 23.36 10.02
N ALA A 16 -12.27 23.29 10.48
CA ALA A 16 -11.56 22.14 11.09
C ALA A 16 -11.40 20.83 10.29
N ASP A 17 -10.30 20.70 9.54
CA ASP A 17 -9.13 19.85 9.86
C ASP A 17 -8.19 19.86 8.65
N ALA A 18 -7.08 20.60 8.77
CA ALA A 18 -6.07 20.68 7.72
C ALA A 18 -5.07 19.53 7.89
N SER A 19 -5.34 18.40 7.23
CA SER A 19 -4.32 17.37 7.03
C SER A 19 -3.18 17.96 6.18
N ALA A 20 -1.99 18.07 6.76
CA ALA A 20 -0.79 18.57 6.07
C ALA A 20 -0.42 17.69 4.86
N PRO A 21 0.15 18.27 3.78
CA PRO A 21 0.55 17.48 2.62
C PRO A 21 1.75 16.60 2.97
N ALA A 22 1.58 15.28 2.84
CA ALA A 22 2.67 14.31 2.94
C ALA A 22 3.74 14.55 1.85
N ALA A 23 4.98 14.06 2.08
CA ALA A 23 6.08 14.22 1.13
C ALA A 23 5.68 13.76 -0.30
N GLY A 24 5.98 14.60 -1.28
CA GLY A 24 5.58 14.37 -2.66
C GLY A 24 6.66 13.60 -3.44
N PRO A 25 6.28 12.72 -4.38
CA PRO A 25 7.21 12.26 -5.40
C PRO A 25 7.75 13.42 -6.24
N VAL A 26 9.05 13.44 -6.52
CA VAL A 26 9.65 14.37 -7.47
C VAL A 26 9.90 13.63 -8.79
N LEU A 27 9.31 14.14 -9.88
CA LEU A 27 9.55 13.62 -11.23
C LEU A 27 10.83 14.24 -11.82
N ASN A 28 11.61 13.46 -12.56
CA ASN A 28 12.75 13.91 -13.35
C ASN A 28 12.62 13.37 -14.79
N GLU A 29 13.04 14.14 -15.79
CA GLU A 29 12.92 13.81 -17.22
C GLU A 29 13.69 12.53 -17.64
N SER A 30 14.56 12.00 -16.76
CA SER A 30 15.35 10.79 -16.97
C SER A 30 14.83 9.54 -16.24
N GLN A 31 13.66 9.59 -15.62
CA GLN A 31 13.11 8.43 -14.89
C GLN A 31 12.78 7.28 -15.86
N PRO A 32 13.09 6.02 -15.51
CA PRO A 32 12.68 4.87 -16.31
C PRO A 32 11.17 4.86 -16.49
N ALA A 33 10.69 4.64 -17.71
CA ALA A 33 9.26 4.56 -17.97
C ALA A 33 8.65 3.33 -17.30
N VAL A 34 7.44 3.50 -16.75
CA VAL A 34 6.56 2.38 -16.41
C VAL A 34 6.14 1.69 -17.71
N GLN A 35 6.21 0.36 -17.76
CA GLN A 35 5.96 -0.42 -18.98
C GLN A 35 4.71 -1.27 -18.84
N TRP A 36 3.81 -1.20 -19.81
CA TRP A 36 2.71 -2.15 -19.91
C TRP A 36 3.22 -3.51 -20.41
N LEU A 37 2.89 -4.58 -19.70
CA LEU A 37 3.18 -5.95 -20.09
C LEU A 37 1.87 -6.75 -20.14
N GLU A 38 1.66 -7.44 -21.26
CA GLU A 38 0.60 -8.42 -21.40
C GLU A 38 0.90 -9.67 -20.55
N LYS A 39 -0.14 -10.41 -20.17
CA LYS A 39 -0.04 -11.65 -19.39
C LYS A 39 0.82 -12.70 -20.08
N ASP A 40 0.89 -12.69 -21.41
CA ASP A 40 1.65 -13.66 -22.21
C ASP A 40 3.08 -13.15 -22.51
N ASP A 41 3.43 -11.93 -22.08
CA ASP A 41 4.79 -11.40 -22.24
C ASP A 41 5.79 -12.24 -21.40
N PRO A 42 6.90 -12.72 -21.98
CA PRO A 42 7.92 -13.47 -21.24
C PRO A 42 8.54 -12.70 -20.06
N LYS A 43 8.56 -11.37 -20.11
CA LYS A 43 9.07 -10.51 -19.03
C LYS A 43 8.07 -10.34 -17.89
N ASN A 44 6.79 -10.63 -18.12
CA ASN A 44 5.77 -10.55 -17.09
C ASN A 44 5.76 -11.84 -16.25
N PRO A 45 6.10 -11.80 -14.95
CA PRO A 45 6.09 -12.98 -14.10
C PRO A 45 4.67 -13.37 -13.63
N PHE A 46 3.64 -12.61 -14.02
CA PHE A 46 2.27 -12.79 -13.59
C PHE A 46 1.34 -13.20 -14.73
N THR A 47 0.22 -13.85 -14.40
CA THR A 47 -0.81 -14.32 -15.34
C THR A 47 -1.88 -13.26 -15.64
N VAL A 48 -1.59 -12.00 -15.29
CA VAL A 48 -2.46 -10.83 -15.46
C VAL A 48 -1.74 -9.76 -16.26
N ASN A 49 -2.53 -8.94 -16.94
CA ASN A 49 -2.00 -7.75 -17.63
C ASN A 49 -1.68 -6.67 -16.60
N GLY A 50 -0.70 -5.83 -16.87
CA GLY A 50 -0.42 -4.70 -15.98
C GLY A 50 0.85 -3.95 -16.30
N TYR A 51 1.31 -3.18 -15.33
CA TYR A 51 2.39 -2.23 -15.47
C TYR A 51 3.59 -2.65 -14.63
N ASP A 52 4.71 -2.94 -15.27
CA ASP A 52 6.00 -3.01 -14.57
C ASP A 52 6.40 -1.60 -14.13
N CYS A 53 6.35 -1.40 -12.82
CA CYS A 53 6.66 -0.15 -12.15
C CYS A 53 8.07 -0.18 -11.52
N LEU A 54 8.75 -1.33 -11.49
CA LEU A 54 9.90 -1.54 -10.60
C LEU A 54 11.04 -0.56 -10.85
N ALA A 55 11.42 -0.37 -12.12
CA ALA A 55 12.48 0.55 -12.51
C ALA A 55 12.11 2.01 -12.19
N PHE A 56 10.88 2.40 -12.49
CA PHE A 56 10.36 3.73 -12.18
C PHE A 56 10.42 4.01 -10.68
N VAL A 57 9.81 3.14 -9.86
CA VAL A 57 9.65 3.40 -8.42
C VAL A 57 10.99 3.41 -7.69
N ARG A 58 11.97 2.59 -8.12
CA ARG A 58 13.33 2.57 -7.57
C ARG A 58 14.15 3.81 -7.92
N SER A 59 13.80 4.50 -9.00
CA SER A 59 14.44 5.78 -9.36
C SER A 59 13.86 6.96 -8.57
N MET A 60 12.69 6.78 -7.94
CA MET A 60 12.03 7.83 -7.17
C MET A 60 12.70 8.02 -5.83
N LEU A 61 12.92 9.28 -5.48
CA LEU A 61 13.31 9.71 -4.14
C LEU A 61 12.17 10.53 -3.54
N SER A 62 11.91 10.31 -2.26
CA SER A 62 10.96 11.12 -1.50
C SER A 62 11.72 12.21 -0.76
N THR A 63 11.34 13.46 -0.99
CA THR A 63 11.83 14.57 -0.18
C THR A 63 10.65 15.31 0.43
N THR A 64 10.81 15.77 1.66
CA THR A 64 9.88 16.68 2.31
C THR A 64 10.62 17.97 2.64
N GLN A 65 10.00 19.10 2.32
CA GLN A 65 10.42 20.40 2.83
C GLN A 65 9.70 20.73 4.15
N ASP A 66 8.70 19.94 4.53
CA ASP A 66 8.00 20.07 5.81
C ASP A 66 8.85 19.43 6.93
N PRO A 67 9.40 20.22 7.86
CA PRO A 67 10.20 19.71 8.96
C PRO A 67 9.39 18.77 9.87
N ALA A 68 8.08 18.98 10.00
CA ALA A 68 7.23 18.13 10.84
C ALA A 68 7.20 16.69 10.33
N VAL A 69 7.16 16.50 9.01
CA VAL A 69 7.20 15.17 8.38
C VAL A 69 8.56 14.50 8.58
N ALA A 70 9.66 15.25 8.46
CA ALA A 70 11.01 14.72 8.68
C ALA A 70 11.24 14.31 10.15
N THR A 71 10.79 15.14 11.09
CA THR A 71 10.83 14.83 12.53
C THR A 71 9.95 13.62 12.84
N SER A 72 8.71 13.59 12.35
CA SER A 72 7.79 12.47 12.54
C SER A 72 8.39 11.15 12.06
N PHE A 73 8.95 11.12 10.84
CA PHE A 73 9.62 9.93 10.32
C PHE A 73 10.74 9.46 11.24
N SER A 74 11.59 10.38 11.71
CA SER A 74 12.73 10.06 12.58
C SER A 74 12.27 9.54 13.95
N THR A 75 11.23 10.14 14.53
CA THR A 75 10.64 9.70 15.80
C THR A 75 9.98 8.33 15.69
N LEU A 76 9.22 8.08 14.61
CA LEU A 76 8.52 6.82 14.38
C LEU A 76 9.48 5.64 14.18
N ARG A 77 10.76 5.89 13.86
CA ARG A 77 11.78 4.84 13.82
C ARG A 77 12.16 4.27 15.19
N ALA A 78 11.78 4.94 16.28
CA ALA A 78 11.88 4.37 17.62
C ALA A 78 10.59 3.66 18.07
N SER A 79 9.49 3.80 17.31
CA SER A 79 8.20 3.19 17.68
C SER A 79 8.20 1.68 17.42
N LEU A 80 7.66 0.95 18.39
CA LEU A 80 7.33 -0.47 18.29
C LEU A 80 5.86 -0.70 17.92
N GLY A 81 5.05 0.36 17.78
CA GLY A 81 3.63 0.30 17.41
C GLY A 81 2.67 0.05 18.57
N GLN A 82 3.15 0.04 19.82
CA GLN A 82 2.34 -0.18 21.02
C GLN A 82 1.26 0.90 21.21
N GLU A 83 1.51 2.11 20.72
CA GLU A 83 0.56 3.22 20.72
C GLU A 83 -0.71 2.97 19.91
N HIS A 84 -0.70 1.96 19.02
CA HIS A 84 -1.85 1.59 18.21
C HIS A 84 -2.74 0.53 18.86
N ILE A 85 -2.31 -0.10 19.96
CA ILE A 85 -3.06 -1.18 20.61
C ILE A 85 -4.45 -0.69 21.00
N GLY A 86 -5.48 -1.37 20.49
CA GLY A 86 -6.88 -1.05 20.79
C GLY A 86 -7.46 0.09 19.96
N LEU A 87 -6.65 0.79 19.17
CA LEU A 87 -7.14 1.82 18.25
C LEU A 87 -7.72 1.20 16.98
N VAL A 88 -8.60 1.96 16.32
CA VAL A 88 -9.14 1.66 14.99
C VAL A 88 -8.86 2.84 14.05
N PRO A 89 -8.82 2.64 12.73
CA PRO A 89 -8.70 3.74 11.78
C PRO A 89 -9.78 4.81 11.98
N SER A 90 -9.46 6.08 11.71
CA SER A 90 -10.44 7.17 11.82
C SER A 90 -11.59 6.95 10.83
N GLY A 91 -12.84 7.06 11.30
CA GLY A 91 -14.02 6.80 10.47
C GLY A 91 -14.04 5.37 9.90
N ALA A 92 -13.54 4.38 10.66
CA ALA A 92 -13.41 3.01 10.20
C ALA A 92 -14.73 2.42 9.68
N VAL A 93 -14.64 1.75 8.55
CA VAL A 93 -15.66 0.85 8.03
C VAL A 93 -15.14 -0.58 8.14
N ALA A 94 -15.96 -1.48 8.68
CA ALA A 94 -15.64 -2.90 8.81
C ALA A 94 -16.02 -3.66 7.53
N LEU A 95 -15.10 -4.49 7.05
CA LEU A 95 -15.22 -5.30 5.85
C LEU A 95 -14.95 -6.76 6.20
N GLU A 96 -15.95 -7.62 6.03
CA GLU A 96 -15.77 -9.07 6.12
C GLU A 96 -15.01 -9.57 4.89
N CYS A 97 -13.99 -10.39 5.11
CA CYS A 97 -13.20 -10.97 4.04
C CYS A 97 -12.62 -12.32 4.45
N ARG A 98 -11.88 -12.97 3.54
CA ARG A 98 -11.10 -14.15 3.88
C ARG A 98 -9.80 -14.14 3.10
N LEU A 99 -8.73 -13.70 3.74
CA LEU A 99 -7.36 -13.81 3.21
C LEU A 99 -6.62 -14.87 4.01
N GLU A 100 -6.05 -15.85 3.31
CA GLU A 100 -5.45 -17.02 3.92
C GLU A 100 -3.98 -17.13 3.51
N TYR A 101 -3.12 -17.31 4.50
CA TYR A 101 -1.68 -17.43 4.33
C TYR A 101 -1.19 -18.70 5.02
N PRO A 102 -0.43 -19.57 4.34
CA PRO A 102 0.21 -20.72 4.98
C PRO A 102 1.03 -20.27 6.18
N PHE A 103 0.74 -20.84 7.34
CA PHE A 103 1.37 -20.48 8.61
C PHE A 103 1.13 -21.60 9.63
N ASP A 104 2.19 -22.23 10.10
CA ASP A 104 2.18 -23.33 11.07
C ASP A 104 2.93 -22.97 12.36
N GLY A 105 3.29 -21.68 12.52
CA GLY A 105 4.02 -21.16 13.67
C GLY A 105 3.13 -20.54 14.74
N GLU A 106 3.79 -19.95 15.74
CA GLU A 106 3.17 -19.09 16.74
C GLU A 106 3.36 -17.62 16.36
N THR A 107 2.36 -16.79 16.63
CA THR A 107 2.47 -15.34 16.45
C THR A 107 3.07 -14.71 17.71
N THR A 108 4.01 -13.79 17.52
CA THR A 108 4.58 -12.99 18.61
C THR A 108 4.28 -11.53 18.37
N ASP A 109 3.82 -10.84 19.40
CA ASP A 109 3.59 -9.41 19.38
C ASP A 109 4.85 -8.63 18.99
N GLY A 110 4.67 -7.58 18.21
CA GLY A 110 5.74 -6.66 17.81
C GLY A 110 5.68 -6.25 16.35
N VAL A 111 6.85 -5.93 15.81
CA VAL A 111 7.01 -5.33 14.49
C VAL A 111 7.06 -6.44 13.43
N LEU A 112 6.11 -6.43 12.50
CA LEU A 112 6.12 -7.30 11.31
C LEU A 112 6.88 -6.67 10.14
N PHE A 113 6.78 -5.35 10.00
CA PHE A 113 7.52 -4.57 9.00
C PHE A 113 7.76 -3.16 9.52
N HIS A 114 8.96 -2.63 9.30
CA HIS A 114 9.30 -1.25 9.66
C HIS A 114 10.08 -0.61 8.53
N ALA A 115 9.62 0.55 8.10
CA ALA A 115 10.24 1.30 7.03
C ALA A 115 11.64 1.78 7.45
N SER A 116 12.67 1.25 6.82
CA SER A 116 14.06 1.65 7.01
C SER A 116 14.42 2.97 6.32
N ARG A 117 13.62 3.39 5.34
CA ARG A 117 13.86 4.58 4.49
C ARG A 117 12.55 5.25 4.07
N MET A 118 12.64 6.47 3.56
CA MET A 118 11.44 7.27 3.21
C MET A 118 10.63 6.63 2.07
N GLU A 119 11.27 5.88 1.20
CA GLU A 119 10.63 5.19 0.09
C GLU A 119 9.89 3.92 0.50
N GLU A 120 9.98 3.49 1.76
CA GLU A 120 9.14 2.45 2.34
C GLU A 120 7.97 3.14 3.07
N LYS A 121 6.74 2.92 2.59
CA LYS A 121 5.57 3.75 2.91
C LYS A 121 4.74 3.28 4.11
N TRP A 122 5.08 2.11 4.65
CA TRP A 122 4.28 1.42 5.65
C TRP A 122 5.14 0.99 6.83
N ASP A 123 4.55 1.04 8.01
CA ASP A 123 4.96 0.27 9.18
C ASP A 123 3.81 -0.69 9.52
N ILE A 124 4.15 -1.93 9.89
CA ILE A 124 3.17 -3.00 10.14
C ILE A 124 3.51 -3.67 11.47
N TYR A 125 2.51 -3.75 12.34
CA TYR A 125 2.65 -4.27 13.70
C TYR A 125 1.63 -5.38 13.95
N LEU A 126 1.97 -6.34 14.81
CA LEU A 126 1.09 -7.38 15.30
C LEU A 126 0.96 -7.24 16.81
N TYR A 127 -0.27 -7.21 17.31
CA TYR A 127 -0.55 -7.29 18.75
C TYR A 127 -1.83 -8.10 18.97
N ALA A 128 -1.74 -9.18 19.73
CA ALA A 128 -2.82 -10.16 19.91
C ALA A 128 -3.32 -10.69 18.54
N ASP A 129 -4.63 -10.63 18.30
CA ASP A 129 -5.32 -11.10 17.09
C ASP A 129 -5.40 -10.05 15.97
N ARG A 130 -4.53 -9.03 16.02
CA ARG A 130 -4.64 -7.83 15.19
C ARG A 130 -3.34 -7.48 14.49
N ILE A 131 -3.48 -7.08 13.22
CA ILE A 131 -2.39 -6.50 12.42
C ILE A 131 -2.73 -5.05 12.09
N TYR A 132 -1.84 -4.13 12.44
CA TYR A 132 -1.98 -2.69 12.26
C TYR A 132 -1.13 -2.24 11.09
N PHE A 133 -1.72 -1.51 10.13
CA PHE A 133 -1.02 -0.99 8.96
C PHE A 133 -1.02 0.54 9.01
N CYS A 134 0.16 1.09 9.27
CA CYS A 134 0.37 2.51 9.50
C CYS A 134 1.20 3.14 8.40
N ARG A 135 0.88 4.39 8.03
CA ARG A 135 1.74 5.17 7.12
C ARG A 135 3.04 5.52 7.83
N SER A 136 4.18 5.14 7.25
CA SER A 136 5.49 5.24 7.89
C SER A 136 5.97 6.67 8.19
N TRP A 137 5.31 7.67 7.62
CA TRP A 137 5.68 9.07 7.75
C TRP A 137 4.79 9.84 8.74
N THR A 138 3.52 9.45 8.81
CA THR A 138 2.52 10.16 9.63
C THR A 138 2.08 9.35 10.84
N GLY A 139 2.42 8.05 10.90
CA GLY A 139 1.90 7.13 11.91
C GLY A 139 0.41 6.84 11.75
N ALA A 140 -0.22 7.30 10.67
CA ALA A 140 -1.66 7.18 10.49
C ALA A 140 -2.07 5.72 10.29
N LEU A 141 -2.84 5.18 11.23
CA LEU A 141 -3.45 3.86 11.13
C LEU A 141 -4.51 3.86 10.01
N THR A 142 -4.20 3.15 8.93
CA THR A 142 -5.04 3.12 7.71
C THR A 142 -5.87 1.85 7.62
N PHE A 143 -5.27 0.72 7.99
CA PHE A 143 -5.96 -0.56 8.07
C PHE A 143 -5.68 -1.24 9.41
N LEU A 144 -6.70 -1.92 9.92
CA LEU A 144 -6.59 -2.87 11.01
C LEU A 144 -7.20 -4.19 10.52
N ALA A 145 -6.43 -5.27 10.55
CA ALA A 145 -6.91 -6.60 10.17
C ALA A 145 -7.05 -7.48 11.41
N HIS A 146 -8.20 -8.12 11.56
CA HIS A 146 -8.42 -9.19 12.53
C HIS A 146 -8.12 -10.55 11.90
N PHE A 147 -7.38 -11.38 12.62
CA PHE A 147 -7.04 -12.70 12.15
C PHE A 147 -7.24 -13.78 13.21
N THR A 148 -7.39 -15.00 12.72
CA THR A 148 -7.31 -16.23 13.52
C THR A 148 -6.21 -17.11 12.96
N THR A 149 -5.54 -17.87 13.82
CA THR A 149 -4.65 -18.95 13.40
C THR A 149 -5.38 -20.28 13.44
N THR A 150 -5.02 -21.15 12.50
CA THR A 150 -5.39 -22.57 12.47
C THR A 150 -4.12 -23.40 12.54
N SER A 151 -4.21 -24.72 12.44
CA SER A 151 -3.02 -25.59 12.45
C SER A 151 -2.08 -25.38 11.26
N SER A 152 -2.53 -24.74 10.17
CA SER A 152 -1.74 -24.61 8.93
C SER A 152 -1.87 -23.26 8.23
N ALA A 153 -2.63 -22.33 8.79
CA ALA A 153 -2.86 -21.03 8.17
C ALA A 153 -3.18 -19.93 9.17
N LEU A 154 -2.77 -18.72 8.81
CA LEU A 154 -3.29 -17.46 9.35
C LEU A 154 -4.39 -16.97 8.41
N VAL A 155 -5.56 -16.69 8.98
CA VAL A 155 -6.74 -16.24 8.23
C VAL A 155 -7.16 -14.86 8.71
N ILE A 156 -6.99 -13.84 7.88
CA ILE A 156 -7.60 -12.53 8.09
C ILE A 156 -9.07 -12.64 7.69
N HIS A 157 -9.96 -12.43 8.64
CA HIS A 157 -11.41 -12.55 8.44
C HIS A 157 -12.14 -11.19 8.42
N GLN A 158 -11.51 -10.13 8.93
CA GLN A 158 -12.10 -8.80 8.93
C GLN A 158 -11.02 -7.72 8.75
N ILE A 159 -11.35 -6.68 7.99
CA ILE A 159 -10.52 -5.48 7.82
C ILE A 159 -11.34 -4.26 8.21
N LEU A 160 -10.82 -3.45 9.13
CA LEU A 160 -11.28 -2.09 9.37
C LEU A 160 -10.41 -1.14 8.56
N ALA A 161 -11.02 -0.27 7.78
CA ALA A 161 -10.32 0.68 6.92
C ALA A 161 -10.88 2.09 7.08
N THR A 162 -10.02 3.11 6.97
CA THR A 162 -10.43 4.51 6.90
C THR A 162 -11.43 4.71 5.76
N SER A 163 -12.62 5.24 6.05
CA SER A 163 -13.61 5.57 5.02
C SER A 163 -13.06 6.63 4.06
N SER A 164 -13.10 6.36 2.76
CA SER A 164 -12.83 7.36 1.71
C SER A 164 -14.10 8.04 1.20
N GLY A 165 -15.24 7.84 1.86
CA GLY A 165 -16.54 8.40 1.50
C GLY A 165 -17.45 7.45 0.72
N PRO A 166 -18.59 7.95 0.21
CA PRO A 166 -19.55 7.15 -0.55
C PRO A 166 -18.92 6.50 -1.79
N GLY A 167 -19.20 5.22 -2.02
CA GLY A 167 -18.67 4.49 -3.18
C GLY A 167 -17.26 3.90 -2.99
N MET A 168 -16.80 3.78 -1.74
CA MET A 168 -15.57 3.06 -1.39
C MET A 168 -15.58 1.64 -1.99
N ASP A 169 -14.54 1.32 -2.78
CA ASP A 169 -14.38 -0.02 -3.35
C ASP A 169 -13.80 -0.97 -2.30
N TYR A 170 -14.68 -1.76 -1.69
CA TYR A 170 -14.30 -2.72 -0.65
C TYR A 170 -13.39 -3.84 -1.18
N ARG A 171 -13.56 -4.28 -2.44
CA ARG A 171 -12.67 -5.31 -3.01
C ARG A 171 -11.28 -4.76 -3.22
N TYR A 172 -11.17 -3.49 -3.64
CA TYR A 172 -9.89 -2.81 -3.74
C TYR A 172 -9.17 -2.77 -2.38
N VAL A 173 -9.87 -2.43 -1.29
CA VAL A 173 -9.30 -2.39 0.07
C VAL A 173 -8.76 -3.74 0.51
N VAL A 174 -9.53 -4.82 0.33
CA VAL A 174 -9.09 -6.19 0.65
C VAL A 174 -7.83 -6.56 -0.15
N ARG A 175 -7.79 -6.20 -1.44
CA ARG A 175 -6.61 -6.42 -2.30
C ARG A 175 -5.39 -5.63 -1.86
N GLN A 176 -5.56 -4.43 -1.31
CA GLN A 176 -4.45 -3.64 -0.77
C GLN A 176 -3.85 -4.33 0.45
N VAL A 177 -4.70 -4.77 1.40
CA VAL A 177 -4.22 -5.49 2.59
C VAL A 177 -3.53 -6.79 2.20
N ASP A 178 -4.09 -7.56 1.26
CA ASP A 178 -3.42 -8.77 0.77
C ASP A 178 -2.04 -8.48 0.18
N TYR A 179 -1.95 -7.43 -0.66
CA TYR A 179 -0.69 -7.01 -1.22
C TYR A 179 0.32 -6.59 -0.13
N LEU A 180 -0.09 -5.83 0.88
CA LEU A 180 0.79 -5.42 1.98
C LEU A 180 1.29 -6.62 2.78
N VAL A 181 0.43 -7.58 3.11
CA VAL A 181 0.85 -8.82 3.79
C VAL A 181 1.87 -9.57 2.93
N ARG A 182 1.58 -9.81 1.65
CA ARG A 182 2.49 -10.56 0.77
C ARG A 182 3.82 -9.87 0.56
N SER A 183 3.81 -8.59 0.21
CA SER A 183 5.04 -7.86 -0.17
C SER A 183 5.86 -7.43 1.04
N HIS A 184 5.23 -7.00 2.13
CA HIS A 184 5.94 -6.42 3.28
C HIS A 184 6.25 -7.45 4.36
N ILE A 185 5.31 -8.36 4.65
CA ILE A 185 5.48 -9.35 5.72
C ILE A 185 6.10 -10.62 5.14
N LEU A 186 5.50 -11.20 4.10
CA LEU A 186 5.94 -12.47 3.50
C LEU A 186 7.08 -12.31 2.47
N LYS A 187 7.45 -11.08 2.10
CA LYS A 187 8.50 -10.76 1.10
C LYS A 187 8.28 -11.42 -0.26
N GLN A 188 7.04 -11.66 -0.62
CA GLN A 188 6.64 -12.22 -1.90
C GLN A 188 6.40 -11.09 -2.90
N ALA A 189 7.08 -11.13 -4.04
CA ALA A 189 6.65 -10.35 -5.20
C ALA A 189 5.18 -10.68 -5.54
N HIS A 190 4.34 -9.67 -5.67
CA HIS A 190 2.92 -9.85 -5.96
C HIS A 190 2.47 -8.61 -6.71
N PRO A 191 1.52 -8.70 -7.65
CA PRO A 191 1.03 -7.50 -8.27
C PRO A 191 0.18 -6.71 -7.27
N HIS A 192 0.42 -5.42 -7.15
CA HIS A 192 -0.41 -4.53 -6.33
C HIS A 192 -1.67 -4.12 -7.09
N PRO A 193 -2.79 -3.90 -6.39
CA PRO A 193 -4.00 -3.46 -7.04
C PRO A 193 -3.91 -1.99 -7.47
N LEU A 194 -4.48 -1.69 -8.63
CA LEU A 194 -4.77 -0.33 -9.09
C LEU A 194 -6.28 -0.06 -8.93
N PRO A 195 -6.68 1.12 -8.42
CA PRO A 195 -8.10 1.44 -8.24
C PRO A 195 -8.74 1.70 -9.60
N ALA A 196 -10.00 1.26 -9.78
CA ALA A 196 -10.67 1.27 -11.08
C ALA A 196 -10.74 2.65 -11.76
N GLY A 197 -10.79 3.73 -10.99
CA GLY A 197 -10.84 5.11 -11.47
C GLY A 197 -9.48 5.75 -11.77
N LEU A 198 -8.37 5.03 -11.60
CA LEU A 198 -7.04 5.55 -11.92
C LEU A 198 -6.85 5.70 -13.43
N GLU A 199 -6.23 6.80 -13.85
CA GLU A 199 -5.80 6.97 -15.24
C GLU A 199 -4.80 5.88 -15.64
N ARG A 200 -4.99 5.32 -16.83
CA ARG A 200 -4.23 4.17 -17.33
C ARG A 200 -2.95 4.56 -18.06
N ASP A 201 -2.52 5.80 -17.94
CA ASP A 201 -1.24 6.21 -18.49
C ASP A 201 -0.08 5.79 -17.54
N PRO A 202 1.09 5.45 -18.09
CA PRO A 202 2.23 5.00 -17.31
C PRO A 202 2.67 5.94 -16.17
N ALA A 203 2.55 7.26 -16.35
CA ALA A 203 3.01 8.22 -15.35
C ALA A 203 2.07 8.25 -14.14
N SER A 204 0.76 8.30 -14.36
CA SER A 204 -0.24 8.20 -13.27
C SER A 204 -0.12 6.90 -12.52
N VAL A 205 0.05 5.77 -13.22
CA VAL A 205 0.25 4.46 -12.58
C VAL A 205 1.53 4.43 -11.74
N GLY A 206 2.65 4.92 -12.28
CA GLY A 206 3.92 4.97 -11.56
C GLY A 206 3.85 5.80 -10.29
N LEU A 207 3.32 7.02 -10.40
CA LEU A 207 3.16 7.93 -9.28
C LEU A 207 2.23 7.36 -8.21
N TYR A 208 1.10 6.80 -8.62
CA TYR A 208 0.17 6.14 -7.72
C TYR A 208 0.85 4.99 -6.96
N SER A 209 1.51 4.10 -7.71
CA SER A 209 2.17 2.91 -7.17
C SER A 209 3.25 3.29 -6.15
N PHE A 210 4.10 4.27 -6.49
CA PHE A 210 5.12 4.76 -5.57
C PHE A 210 4.53 5.44 -4.33
N SER A 211 3.48 6.25 -4.49
CA SER A 211 2.83 6.94 -3.38
C SER A 211 2.23 5.93 -2.38
N GLN A 212 1.56 4.90 -2.89
CA GLN A 212 0.92 3.89 -2.06
C GLN A 212 1.91 2.90 -1.46
N TYR A 213 2.83 2.37 -2.25
CA TYR A 213 3.63 1.18 -1.88
C TYR A 213 5.13 1.40 -1.92
N GLY A 214 5.59 2.53 -2.46
CA GLY A 214 6.99 2.91 -2.42
C GLY A 214 7.90 1.98 -3.24
N TRP A 215 9.11 1.74 -2.74
CA TRP A 215 10.10 0.87 -3.42
C TRP A 215 9.75 -0.62 -3.41
N LEU A 216 8.77 -1.03 -2.61
CA LEU A 216 8.36 -2.43 -2.54
C LEU A 216 7.37 -2.82 -3.63
N CYS A 217 6.79 -1.87 -4.37
CA CYS A 217 5.99 -2.22 -5.54
C CYS A 217 6.83 -2.62 -6.75
N CYS A 218 6.29 -3.57 -7.50
CA CYS A 218 6.90 -4.09 -8.70
C CYS A 218 5.95 -4.01 -9.89
N PHE A 219 4.69 -4.45 -9.74
CA PHE A 219 3.77 -4.60 -10.85
C PHE A 219 2.34 -4.20 -10.48
N GLY A 220 1.79 -3.19 -11.15
CA GLY A 220 0.44 -2.70 -10.90
C GLY A 220 -0.58 -3.32 -11.86
N THR A 221 -1.71 -3.78 -11.37
CA THR A 221 -2.79 -4.32 -12.24
C THR A 221 -4.18 -3.89 -11.81
N PHE A 222 -5.05 -3.72 -12.81
CA PHE A 222 -6.50 -3.53 -12.60
C PHE A 222 -7.22 -4.87 -12.39
N ASP A 223 -6.63 -5.99 -12.81
CA ASP A 223 -7.21 -7.35 -12.69
C ASP A 223 -7.24 -7.82 -11.23
N ASP A 224 -8.00 -8.87 -10.92
CA ASP A 224 -8.10 -9.40 -9.55
C ASP A 224 -6.77 -9.97 -9.04
N THR A 225 -6.24 -9.39 -7.95
CA THR A 225 -4.96 -9.79 -7.35
C THR A 225 -5.07 -10.89 -6.30
N LEU A 226 -6.27 -11.32 -5.93
CA LEU A 226 -6.50 -12.38 -4.93
C LEU A 226 -6.46 -13.79 -5.53
N ARG A 227 -6.18 -13.89 -6.84
CA ARG A 227 -6.12 -15.15 -7.58
C ARG A 227 -4.95 -16.02 -7.11
N ARG A 228 -5.19 -17.32 -6.94
CA ARG A 228 -4.16 -18.29 -6.55
C ARG A 228 -3.13 -18.57 -7.65
N ASP A 229 -3.54 -18.42 -8.90
CA ASP A 229 -2.75 -18.67 -10.10
C ASP A 229 -2.07 -17.40 -10.66
N ILE A 230 -1.94 -16.36 -9.83
CA ILE A 230 -1.52 -15.04 -10.33
C ILE A 230 -0.05 -14.97 -10.76
N ARG A 231 0.80 -15.83 -10.19
CA ARG A 231 2.19 -15.98 -10.61
C ARG A 231 2.30 -17.09 -11.64
N LYS A 232 3.10 -16.84 -12.68
CA LYS A 232 3.51 -17.90 -13.60
C LYS A 232 4.38 -18.92 -12.83
N PRO A 233 4.31 -20.21 -13.19
CA PRO A 233 5.32 -21.17 -12.75
C PRO A 233 6.70 -20.63 -13.14
N GLN A 234 7.64 -20.59 -12.20
CA GLN A 234 9.03 -20.39 -12.60
C GLN A 234 9.44 -21.63 -13.38
N ALA A 235 10.05 -21.45 -14.55
CA ALA A 235 10.75 -22.56 -15.19
C ALA A 235 11.87 -22.95 -14.23
N ASP A 236 11.88 -24.21 -13.78
CA ASP A 236 13.02 -24.76 -13.06
C ASP A 236 14.22 -24.74 -14.04
N ASP A 237 15.20 -23.87 -13.77
CA ASP A 237 16.51 -23.88 -14.45
C ASP A 237 17.41 -25.00 -13.89
#